data_AF-A0A2W6XJ99-F1
#
_entry.id   AF-A0A2W6XJ99-F1
#
_cell.length_a   1.000
_cell.length_b   1.000
_cell.length_c   1.000
_cell.angle_alpha   90.00
_cell.angle_beta   90.00
_cell.angle_gamma   90.00
#
_symmetry.space_group_name_H-M   'P 1'
#
loop_
_entity.id
_entity.type
_entity.pdbx_description
1 polymer ?
#
loop_
_entity_poly.entity_id
_entity_poly.type
_entity_poly.pdbx_seq_one_letter_code
_entity_poly.pdbx_strand_id
1 'polypeptide(L)'
;MTIEVRFPDGSRRDVPSELRVLHADSASEEPAVWHVPLNCDSYWRFAFDGVHWNARPRTGSLAMFRSPGIEWWRGIVTMSDEAALGQEQCLLVAVNA
;
A
#
# COMPACT_ATOMS: atom_id res chain seq x y z
N MET A 1 8.93 12.05 4.89
CA MET A 1 8.03 12.49 5.98
C MET A 1 7.79 11.31 6.91
N THR A 2 7.78 11.56 8.21
CA THR A 2 7.59 10.55 9.26
C THR A 2 6.55 11.00 10.26
N ILE A 3 6.03 10.06 11.03
CA ILE A 3 5.11 10.30 12.15
C ILE A 3 5.53 9.47 13.35
N GLU A 4 5.38 10.05 14.55
CA GLU A 4 5.66 9.36 15.81
C GLU A 4 4.60 8.28 16.08
N VAL A 5 5.06 7.08 16.43
CA VAL A 5 4.22 5.94 16.81
C VAL A 5 4.68 5.36 18.15
N ARG A 6 3.73 5.01 19.01
CA ARG A 6 3.98 4.30 20.27
C ARG A 6 4.03 2.78 20.05
N PHE A 7 5.07 2.15 20.56
CA PHE A 7 5.27 0.69 20.49
C PHE A 7 4.88 0.01 21.81
N PRO A 8 4.62 -1.31 21.81
CA PRO A 8 4.22 -2.04 23.02
C PRO A 8 5.27 -2.06 24.13
N ASP A 9 6.54 -1.88 23.78
CA ASP A 9 7.66 -1.75 24.73
C ASP A 9 7.69 -0.38 25.43
N GLY A 10 6.74 0.52 25.10
CA GLY A 10 6.66 1.88 25.61
C GLY A 10 7.51 2.89 24.84
N SER A 11 8.34 2.44 23.89
CA SER A 11 9.14 3.33 23.05
C SER A 11 8.25 4.12 22.08
N ARG A 12 8.76 5.28 21.66
CA ARG A 12 8.19 6.09 20.59
C ARG A 12 9.19 6.16 19.46
N ARG A 13 8.73 5.92 18.23
CA ARG A 13 9.62 5.86 17.06
C ARG A 13 8.95 6.54 15.88
N ASP A 14 9.74 7.21 15.09
CA ASP A 14 9.32 7.78 13.81
C ASP A 14 9.19 6.67 12.77
N VAL A 15 8.04 6.60 12.11
CA VAL A 15 7.79 5.67 11.00
C VAL A 15 7.44 6.45 9.73
N PRO A 16 7.71 5.90 8.54
CA PRO A 16 7.30 6.52 7.28
C PRO A 16 5.79 6.80 7.24
N SER A 17 5.42 7.98 6.75
CA SER A 17 4.02 8.42 6.67
C SER A 17 3.69 9.00 5.30
N GLU A 18 2.43 8.89 4.89
CA GLU A 18 1.83 9.62 3.77
C GLU A 18 0.81 10.65 4.27
N LEU A 19 0.57 11.69 3.47
CA LEU A 19 -0.51 12.63 3.71
C LEU A 19 -1.81 12.08 3.08
N ARG A 20 -2.87 12.00 3.88
CA ARG A 20 -4.22 11.65 3.41
C ARG A 20 -5.20 12.78 3.67
N VAL A 21 -6.09 13.01 2.72
CA VAL A 21 -7.20 13.97 2.87
C VAL A 21 -8.33 13.31 3.66
N LEU A 22 -8.72 13.91 4.79
CA LEU A 22 -9.91 13.54 5.55
C LEU A 22 -11.08 14.41 5.09
N HIS A 23 -11.77 13.95 4.05
CA HIS A 23 -12.98 14.53 3.46
C HIS A 23 -12.81 15.89 2.77
N ALA A 24 -13.39 15.99 1.57
CA ALA A 24 -13.48 17.20 0.77
C ALA A 24 -14.84 17.92 0.93
N ASP A 25 -15.71 17.44 1.84
CA ASP A 25 -17.16 17.77 1.81
C ASP A 25 -17.61 18.85 2.80
N SER A 26 -16.69 19.49 3.52
CA SER A 26 -17.01 20.67 4.33
C SER A 26 -16.56 21.91 3.60
N ALA A 27 -17.41 22.95 3.57
CA ALA A 27 -17.26 24.25 2.90
C ALA A 27 -16.05 25.11 3.36
N SER A 28 -14.95 24.48 3.73
CA SER A 28 -13.64 25.07 4.03
C SER A 28 -12.80 24.99 2.76
N GLU A 29 -12.16 26.10 2.38
CA GLU A 29 -11.32 26.21 1.18
C GLU A 29 -10.07 25.32 1.21
N GLU A 30 -9.68 24.77 2.36
CA GLU A 30 -8.48 23.97 2.54
C GLU A 30 -8.84 22.52 2.96
N PRO A 31 -8.41 21.49 2.22
CA PRO A 31 -8.66 20.11 2.58
C PRO A 31 -7.91 19.75 3.87
N ALA A 32 -8.61 19.16 4.84
CA ALA A 32 -7.97 18.67 6.04
C ALA A 32 -7.05 17.48 5.70
N VAL A 33 -5.74 17.71 5.76
CA VAL A 33 -4.72 16.68 5.50
C VAL A 33 -4.15 16.12 6.80
N TRP A 34 -3.98 14.82 6.87
CA TRP A 34 -3.44 14.13 8.04
C TRP A 34 -2.30 13.21 7.63
N HIS A 35 -1.29 13.13 8.49
CA HIS A 35 -0.24 12.13 8.38
C HIS A 35 -0.76 10.76 8.83
N VAL A 36 -0.60 9.77 7.96
CA VAL A 36 -0.98 8.37 8.21
C VAL A 36 0.26 7.48 8.02
N PRO A 37 0.62 6.63 8.99
CA PRO A 37 1.71 5.68 8.84
C PRO A 37 1.53 4.77 7.62
N LEU A 38 2.60 4.55 6.88
CA LEU A 38 2.62 3.59 5.77
C LEU A 38 2.56 2.16 6.30
N ASN A 39 1.83 1.31 5.59
CA ASN A 39 1.69 -0.10 5.92
C ASN A 39 2.85 -0.95 5.34
N CYS A 40 4.09 -0.52 5.54
CA CYS A 40 5.29 -1.13 4.95
C CYS A 40 6.11 -2.00 5.90
N ASP A 41 5.75 -2.07 7.19
CA ASP A 41 6.46 -2.89 8.18
C ASP A 41 5.92 -4.33 8.20
N SER A 42 6.81 -5.32 8.22
CA SER A 42 6.44 -6.75 8.21
C SER A 42 5.91 -7.24 9.56
N TYR A 43 6.35 -6.64 10.66
CA TYR A 43 6.01 -7.04 12.03
C TYR A 43 4.86 -6.21 12.61
N TRP A 44 4.67 -4.98 12.14
CA TRP A 44 3.78 -4.01 12.75
C TRP A 44 2.66 -3.54 11.82
N ARG A 45 1.49 -3.33 12.41
CA ARG A 45 0.39 -2.54 11.85
C ARG A 45 0.17 -1.34 12.75
N PHE A 46 -0.18 -0.20 12.17
CA PHE A 46 -0.42 1.04 12.90
C PHE A 46 -1.92 1.33 13.00
N ALA A 47 -2.38 1.70 14.19
CA ALA A 47 -3.77 2.06 14.44
C ALA A 47 -3.86 3.34 15.29
N PHE A 48 -4.79 4.22 14.92
CA PHE A 48 -5.06 5.45 15.66
C PHE A 48 -6.11 5.20 16.74
N ASP A 49 -5.86 5.68 17.96
CA ASP A 49 -6.79 5.54 19.10
C ASP A 49 -7.64 6.79 19.38
N GLY A 50 -7.52 7.82 18.53
CA GLY A 50 -8.14 9.14 18.72
C GLY A 50 -7.16 10.21 19.19
N VAL A 51 -5.99 9.81 19.72
CA VAL A 51 -4.96 10.73 20.22
C VAL A 51 -3.58 10.42 19.64
N HIS A 52 -3.20 9.14 19.61
CA HIS A 52 -1.87 8.70 19.17
C HIS A 52 -1.97 7.55 18.16
N TRP A 53 -0.94 7.43 17.34
CA TRP A 53 -0.68 6.21 16.57
C TRP A 53 -0.01 5.17 17.44
N ASN A 54 -0.55 3.96 17.42
CA ASN A 54 -0.04 2.83 18.18
C ASN A 54 0.34 1.69 17.23
N ALA A 55 1.53 1.12 17.44
CA ALA A 55 1.97 -0.09 16.77
C ALA A 55 1.32 -1.33 17.42
N ARG A 56 0.76 -2.20 16.58
CA ARG A 56 0.18 -3.47 16.96
C ARG A 56 0.90 -4.59 16.22
N PRO A 57 1.20 -5.73 16.86
CA PRO A 57 1.76 -6.87 16.16
C PRO A 57 0.88 -7.26 14.99
N ARG A 58 1.49 -7.51 13.84
CA ARG A 58 0.80 -7.98 12.65
C ARG A 58 0.47 -9.45 12.83
N THR A 59 -0.67 -9.73 13.45
CA THR A 59 -1.21 -11.09 13.55
C THR A 59 -1.96 -11.43 12.27
N GLY A 60 -1.39 -12.32 11.49
CA GLY A 60 -2.00 -12.94 10.33
C GLY A 60 -1.12 -14.12 9.94
N SER A 61 -1.74 -15.25 9.57
CA SER A 61 -1.01 -16.36 8.96
C SER A 61 -0.21 -15.75 7.81
N LEU A 62 1.12 -15.87 7.86
CA LEU A 62 1.87 -15.90 6.62
C LEU A 62 1.16 -16.99 5.82
N ALA A 63 0.36 -16.60 4.81
CA ALA A 63 0.03 -17.58 3.79
C ALA A 63 1.40 -18.12 3.41
N MET A 64 1.60 -19.44 3.54
CA MET A 64 2.83 -20.05 3.07
C MET A 64 2.86 -19.76 1.57
N PHE A 65 3.47 -18.64 1.21
CA PHE A 65 3.83 -18.35 -0.16
C PHE A 65 4.73 -19.52 -0.50
N ARG A 66 4.25 -20.39 -1.39
CA ARG A 66 5.11 -21.44 -1.94
C ARG A 66 6.38 -20.75 -2.38
N SER A 67 7.53 -21.38 -2.08
CA SER A 67 8.82 -20.86 -2.52
C SER A 67 8.64 -20.41 -3.97
N PRO A 68 8.84 -19.11 -4.26
CA PRO A 68 8.59 -18.62 -5.59
C PRO A 68 9.36 -19.53 -6.52
N GLY A 69 8.70 -20.11 -7.53
CA GLY A 69 9.42 -20.80 -8.59
C GLY A 69 10.50 -19.86 -9.13
N ILE A 70 11.50 -20.40 -9.82
CA ILE A 70 12.58 -19.60 -10.44
C ILE A 70 12.02 -18.37 -11.19
N GLU A 71 10.78 -18.45 -11.69
CA GLU A 71 10.04 -17.34 -12.29
C GLU A 71 8.70 -17.10 -11.59
N TRP A 72 8.73 -16.56 -10.37
CA TRP A 72 7.54 -16.18 -9.58
C TRP A 72 6.55 -15.26 -10.32
N TRP A 73 7.08 -14.45 -11.22
CA TRP A 73 6.34 -13.48 -12.01
C TRP A 73 5.54 -14.12 -13.15
N ARG A 74 5.85 -15.37 -13.57
CA ARG A 74 5.08 -16.07 -14.63
C ARG A 74 3.63 -16.36 -14.25
N GLY A 75 3.31 -16.41 -12.95
CA GLY A 75 1.94 -16.57 -12.47
C GLY A 75 1.12 -15.27 -12.52
N ILE A 76 1.76 -14.13 -12.79
CA ILE A 76 1.12 -12.83 -12.87
C ILE A 76 0.78 -12.57 -14.34
N VAL A 77 -0.49 -12.72 -14.71
CA VAL A 77 -0.97 -12.63 -16.10
C VAL A 77 -0.50 -11.34 -16.80
N THR A 78 -0.46 -10.22 -16.08
CA THR A 78 -0.02 -8.92 -16.62
C THR A 78 1.48 -8.82 -16.90
N MET A 79 2.28 -9.79 -16.44
CA MET A 79 3.73 -9.87 -16.67
C MET A 79 4.11 -11.01 -17.61
N SER A 80 3.13 -11.70 -18.21
CA SER A 80 3.37 -12.74 -19.20
C SER A 80 3.63 -12.11 -20.57
N ASP A 81 4.65 -12.57 -21.30
CA ASP A 81 4.96 -12.08 -22.66
C ASP A 81 3.77 -12.27 -23.64
N GLU A 82 2.94 -13.28 -23.40
CA GLU A 82 1.67 -13.51 -24.13
C GLU A 82 0.68 -12.34 -24.01
N ALA A 83 0.70 -11.58 -22.92
CA ALA A 83 -0.16 -10.40 -22.75
C ALA A 83 0.25 -9.26 -23.70
N ALA A 84 1.53 -9.17 -24.08
CA ALA A 84 2.01 -8.17 -25.04
C ALA A 84 1.47 -8.45 -26.45
N LEU A 85 1.36 -9.73 -26.86
CA LEU A 85 0.86 -10.13 -28.17
C LEU A 85 -0.64 -9.83 -28.37
N GLY A 86 -1.43 -9.82 -27.29
CA GLY A 86 -2.85 -9.43 -27.35
C GLY A 86 -3.07 -7.91 -27.44
N GLN A 87 -2.17 -7.10 -26.86
CA GLN A 87 -2.27 -5.64 -26.92
C GLN A 87 -1.83 -5.07 -28.28
N GLU A 88 -0.87 -5.72 -28.96
CA GLU A 88 -0.46 -5.31 -30.30
C GLU A 88 -1.54 -5.57 -31.38
N GLN A 89 -2.37 -6.59 -31.21
CA GLN A 89 -3.51 -6.85 -32.12
C GLN A 89 -4.64 -5.83 -31.96
N CYS A 90 -4.91 -5.32 -30.75
CA CYS A 90 -5.90 -4.25 -30.58
C CYS A 90 -5.43 -2.90 -31.16
N LEU A 91 -4.11 -2.64 -31.16
CA LEU A 91 -3.56 -1.39 -31.70
C LEU A 91 -3.56 -1.36 -33.23
N LEU A 92 -3.39 -2.50 -33.90
CA LEU A 92 -3.43 -2.59 -35.37
C LEU A 92 -4.85 -2.45 -35.96
N VAL A 93 -5.90 -2.77 -35.21
CA VAL A 93 -7.30 -2.57 -35.66
C VAL A 93 -7.74 -1.11 -35.54
N ALA A 94 -7.20 -0.34 -34.60
CA ALA A 94 -7.60 1.05 -34.36
C ALA A 94 -6.95 2.09 -35.30
N VAL A 95 -5.91 1.71 -36.06
CA VAL A 95 -5.21 2.64 -36.98
C VAL A 95 -5.76 2.57 -38.42
N ASN A 96 -6.66 1.63 -38.73
CA ASN A 96 -7.27 1.46 -40.05
C ASN A 96 -8.81 1.60 -40.06
N ALA A 97 -9.39 2.36 -39.14
CA ALA A 97 -10.82 2.72 -39.15
C ALA A 97 -11.01 4.21 -39.46
#